data_AF-A0A374VZT0-F1
#
_entry.id   AF-A0A374VZT0-F1
#
_cell.length_a   1.000
_cell.length_b   1.000
_cell.length_c   1.000
_cell.angle_alpha   90.00
_cell.angle_beta   90.00
_cell.angle_gamma   90.00
#
_symmetry.space_group_name_H-M   'P 1'
#
loop_
_entity.id
_entity.type
_entity.pdbx_description
1 polymer ?
#
loop_
_entity_poly.entity_id
_entity_poly.type
_entity_poly.pdbx_seq_one_letter_code
_entity_poly.pdbx_strand_id
1 'polypeptide(L)'
;MDKKVIFFLNYIWTAVIAFSFPICFELIFLHITGNTKGYGYALGSEKMVSVILGCIQFRIWLALSFPSYFYVFRKTAKKKIYLLISIALYIVLIGIGISRIGGLSVYLKDVFNVRI
;
A
#
# COMPACT_ATOMS: atom_id res chain seq x y z
N MET A 1 10.23 27.29 -11.05
CA MET A 1 10.45 25.86 -11.37
C MET A 1 9.49 25.45 -12.48
N ASP A 2 9.99 24.86 -13.55
CA ASP A 2 9.17 24.56 -14.72
C ASP A 2 8.08 23.52 -14.43
N LYS A 3 6.88 23.74 -15.01
CA LYS A 3 5.73 22.81 -14.87
C LYS A 3 6.05 21.39 -15.34
N LYS A 4 6.99 21.22 -16.26
CA LYS A 4 7.49 19.91 -16.72
C LYS A 4 8.34 19.22 -15.65
N VAL A 5 9.21 19.96 -14.98
CA VAL A 5 10.07 19.45 -13.89
C VAL A 5 9.22 19.02 -12.69
N ILE A 6 8.22 19.82 -12.31
CA ILE A 6 7.29 19.47 -11.22
C ILE A 6 6.55 18.17 -11.53
N PHE A 7 6.07 18.00 -12.77
CA PHE A 7 5.40 16.77 -13.19
C PHE A 7 6.34 15.56 -13.15
N PHE A 8 7.56 15.72 -13.67
CA PHE A 8 8.56 14.64 -13.68
C PHE A 8 8.93 14.18 -12.27
N LEU A 9 9.14 15.12 -11.33
CA LEU A 9 9.43 14.81 -9.93
C LEU A 9 8.27 14.07 -9.26
N ASN A 10 7.02 14.52 -9.47
CA ASN A 10 5.85 13.82 -8.93
C ASN A 10 5.67 12.43 -9.55
N TYR A 11 5.98 12.27 -10.84
CA TYR A 11 5.91 10.97 -11.51
C TYR A 11 6.94 9.98 -10.94
N ILE A 12 8.19 10.42 -10.76
CA ILE A 12 9.23 9.60 -10.10
C ILE A 12 8.79 9.22 -8.69
N TRP A 13 8.33 10.19 -7.90
CA TRP A 13 7.87 9.93 -6.54
C TRP A 13 6.72 8.91 -6.49
N THR A 14 5.74 9.04 -7.38
CA THR A 14 4.66 8.06 -7.53
C THR A 14 5.18 6.67 -7.90
N ALA A 15 6.18 6.56 -8.78
CA ALA A 15 6.78 5.28 -9.13
C ALA A 15 7.53 4.65 -7.94
N VAL A 16 8.29 5.44 -7.17
CA VAL A 16 8.98 4.99 -5.96
C VAL A 16 7.99 4.47 -4.91
N ILE A 17 6.89 5.20 -4.67
CA ILE A 17 5.83 4.80 -3.75
C ILE A 17 5.13 3.52 -4.22
N ALA A 18 4.87 3.37 -5.52
CA ALA A 18 4.26 2.17 -6.06
C ALA A 18 5.18 0.94 -5.93
N PHE A 19 6.49 1.11 -6.16
CA PHE A 19 7.47 0.04 -6.02
C PHE A 19 7.65 -0.40 -4.56
N SER A 20 7.59 0.54 -3.61
CA SER A 20 7.69 0.22 -2.18
C SER A 20 6.39 -0.32 -1.58
N PHE A 21 5.27 -0.22 -2.30
CA PHE A 21 3.94 -0.61 -1.80
C PHE A 21 3.89 -2.04 -1.25
N PRO A 22 4.39 -3.10 -1.92
CA PRO A 22 4.29 -4.47 -1.39
C PRO A 22 4.97 -4.63 -0.03
N ILE A 23 6.15 -4.03 0.15
CA ILE A 23 6.93 -4.10 1.40
C ILE A 23 6.24 -3.28 2.50
N CYS A 24 5.84 -2.05 2.20
CA CYS A 24 5.15 -1.20 3.16
C CYS A 24 3.80 -1.80 3.58
N PHE A 25 3.06 -2.37 2.63
CA PHE A 25 1.77 -3.00 2.87
C PHE A 25 1.90 -4.23 3.76
N GLU A 26 2.88 -5.10 3.49
CA GLU A 26 3.15 -6.28 4.32
C GLU A 26 3.51 -5.90 5.77
N LEU A 27 4.37 -4.90 5.96
CA LEU A 27 4.74 -4.40 7.29
C LEU A 27 3.55 -3.79 8.03
N ILE A 28 2.77 -2.93 7.36
CA ILE A 28 1.57 -2.32 7.93
C ILE A 28 0.56 -3.41 8.31
N PHE A 29 0.39 -4.42 7.46
CA PHE A 29 -0.51 -5.54 7.70
C PHE A 29 -0.09 -6.35 8.92
N LEU A 30 1.20 -6.69 9.05
CA LEU A 30 1.74 -7.39 10.22
C LEU A 30 1.56 -6.59 11.51
N HIS A 31 1.74 -5.26 11.45
CA HIS A 31 1.50 -4.38 12.59
C HIS A 31 0.04 -4.35 13.02
N ILE A 32 -0.89 -4.18 12.08
CA ILE A 32 -2.34 -4.08 12.35
C ILE A 32 -2.91 -5.42 12.84
N THR A 33 -2.48 -6.55 12.25
CA THR A 33 -2.94 -7.88 12.67
C THR A 33 -2.34 -8.30 14.01
N GLY A 34 -1.31 -7.58 14.48
CA GLY A 34 -0.61 -7.92 15.71
C GLY A 34 0.18 -9.21 15.55
N ASN A 35 0.87 -9.35 14.42
CA ASN A 35 1.72 -10.48 14.04
C ASN A 35 3.15 -10.03 13.70
N THR A 36 3.61 -8.88 14.21
CA THR A 36 4.94 -8.30 13.88
C THR A 36 6.13 -9.18 14.25
N LYS A 37 5.95 -10.12 15.18
CA LYS A 37 6.96 -11.15 15.52
C LYS A 37 6.93 -12.37 14.59
N GLY A 38 6.11 -12.35 13.54
CA GLY A 38 5.90 -13.45 12.60
C GLY A 38 4.60 -14.22 12.87
N TYR A 39 4.04 -14.83 11.83
CA TYR A 39 2.85 -15.68 11.92
C TYR A 39 3.14 -16.89 12.81
N GLY A 40 2.61 -16.89 14.04
CA GLY A 40 2.83 -17.96 15.02
C GLY A 40 3.25 -17.46 16.41
N TYR A 41 3.65 -16.20 16.55
CA TYR A 41 3.96 -15.58 17.84
C TYR A 41 2.87 -14.60 18.26
N ALA A 42 2.13 -14.96 19.31
CA ALA A 42 1.17 -14.05 19.92
C ALA A 42 1.89 -12.93 20.66
N LEU A 43 1.66 -11.67 20.25
CA LEU A 43 2.21 -10.49 20.93
C LEU A 43 1.64 -10.26 22.34
N GLY A 44 0.59 -10.97 22.75
CA GLY A 44 0.00 -10.86 24.09
C GLY A 44 -0.37 -9.41 24.42
N SER A 45 0.20 -8.88 25.50
CA SER A 45 -0.01 -7.50 25.98
C SER A 45 0.52 -6.42 25.01
N GLU A 46 1.49 -6.74 24.16
CA GLU A 46 2.10 -5.79 23.21
C GLU A 46 1.24 -5.58 21.95
N LYS A 47 0.20 -6.40 21.76
CA LYS A 47 -0.63 -6.38 20.56
C LYS A 47 -1.24 -5.00 20.30
N MET A 48 -1.76 -4.34 21.33
CA MET A 48 -2.39 -3.03 21.18
C MET A 48 -1.39 -1.96 20.70
N VAL A 49 -0.16 -1.99 21.21
CA VAL A 49 0.91 -1.08 20.78
C VAL A 49 1.27 -1.34 19.32
N SER A 50 1.40 -2.61 18.93
CA SER A 50 1.65 -3.00 17.54
C SER A 50 0.59 -2.45 16.57
N VAL A 51 -0.69 -2.58 16.93
CA VAL A 51 -1.80 -2.09 16.09
C VAL A 51 -1.76 -0.58 15.94
N ILE A 52 -1.50 0.16 17.03
CA ILE A 52 -1.39 1.63 17.00
C ILE A 52 -0.26 2.05 16.06
N LEU A 53 0.90 1.39 16.15
CA LEU A 53 2.03 1.64 15.25
C LEU A 53 1.67 1.39 13.78
N GLY A 54 0.96 0.29 13.49
CA GLY A 54 0.47 0.00 12.13
C GLY A 54 -0.48 1.05 11.59
N CYS A 55 -1.41 1.52 12.42
CA CYS A 55 -2.34 2.60 12.06
C CYS A 55 -1.61 3.93 11.78
N ILE A 56 -0.59 4.28 12.58
CA ILE A 56 0.24 5.47 12.35
C ILE A 56 1.01 5.32 11.03
N GLN A 57 1.66 4.17 10.83
CA GLN A 57 2.45 3.88 9.63
C GLN A 57 1.58 3.92 8.36
N PHE A 58 0.35 3.40 8.43
CA PHE A 58 -0.63 3.51 7.35
C PHE A 58 -1.00 4.97 7.03
N ARG A 59 -1.25 5.80 8.04
CA ARG A 59 -1.54 7.23 7.84
C ARG A 59 -0.38 7.98 7.21
N ILE A 60 0.84 7.71 7.66
CA ILE A 60 2.06 8.31 7.09
C ILE A 60 2.21 7.88 5.62
N TRP A 61 2.03 6.60 5.33
CA TRP A 61 2.12 6.08 3.96
C TRP A 61 1.05 6.68 3.05
N LEU A 62 -0.18 6.84 3.54
CA LEU A 62 -1.23 7.58 2.82
C LEU A 62 -0.83 9.03 2.56
N ALA A 63 -0.35 9.76 3.57
CA ALA A 63 0.05 11.15 3.42
C ALA A 63 1.20 11.35 2.40
N LEU A 64 2.13 10.40 2.31
CA LEU A 64 3.23 10.41 1.35
C LEU A 64 2.80 10.02 -0.08
N SER A 65 1.83 9.11 -0.21
CA SER A 65 1.38 8.61 -1.50
C SER A 65 0.37 9.54 -2.17
N PHE A 66 -0.66 9.99 -1.44
CA PHE A 66 -1.84 10.64 -2.00
C PHE A 66 -1.56 11.92 -2.80
N PRO A 67 -0.74 12.89 -2.31
CA PRO A 67 -0.57 14.18 -2.96
C PRO A 67 0.01 14.07 -4.38
N SER A 68 1.10 13.32 -4.54
CA SER A 68 1.73 13.14 -5.85
C SER A 68 0.93 12.23 -6.76
N TYR A 69 0.30 11.18 -6.20
CA TYR A 69 -0.58 10.31 -6.97
C TYR A 69 -1.74 11.10 -7.56
N PHE A 70 -2.38 11.94 -6.76
CA PHE A 70 -3.49 12.78 -7.19
C PHE A 70 -3.06 13.86 -8.19
N TYR A 71 -1.89 14.47 -8.00
CA TYR A 71 -1.32 15.43 -8.96
C TYR A 71 -1.07 14.81 -10.34
N VAL A 72 -0.36 13.68 -10.37
CA VAL A 72 -0.08 12.92 -11.61
C VAL A 72 -1.38 12.44 -12.22
N PHE A 73 -2.32 11.94 -11.42
CA PHE A 73 -3.62 11.46 -11.87
C PHE A 73 -4.42 12.56 -12.58
N ARG A 74 -4.59 13.75 -11.97
CA ARG A 74 -5.31 14.87 -12.61
C ARG A 74 -4.67 15.30 -13.94
N LYS A 75 -3.35 15.33 -14.00
CA LYS A 75 -2.59 15.70 -15.21
C LYS A 75 -2.72 14.66 -16.32
N THR A 76 -2.75 13.38 -15.93
CA THR A 76 -2.73 12.23 -16.83
C THR A 76 -4.13 11.77 -17.23
N ALA A 77 -5.16 12.07 -16.43
CA ALA A 77 -6.58 11.75 -16.71
C ALA A 77 -7.10 12.37 -18.02
N LYS A 78 -6.46 13.43 -18.52
CA LYS A 78 -6.72 13.96 -19.87
C LYS A 78 -6.36 12.96 -20.99
N LYS A 79 -5.58 11.92 -20.70
CA LYS A 79 -5.22 10.82 -21.60
C LYS A 79 -5.62 9.48 -20.95
N LYS A 80 -6.86 9.04 -21.19
CA LYS A 80 -7.51 7.84 -20.59
C LYS A 80 -6.63 6.57 -20.54
N ILE A 81 -5.78 6.33 -21.53
CA ILE A 81 -4.92 5.14 -21.64
C ILE A 81 -3.91 5.02 -20.49
N TYR A 82 -3.25 6.13 -20.12
CA TYR A 82 -2.23 6.09 -19.07
C TYR A 82 -2.82 5.85 -17.69
N LEU A 83 -4.08 6.27 -17.49
CA LEU A 83 -4.82 6.06 -16.25
C LEU A 83 -5.19 4.58 -16.09
N LEU A 84 -5.61 3.92 -17.17
CA LEU A 84 -5.84 2.46 -17.20
C LEU A 84 -4.56 1.68 -16.88
N ILE A 85 -3.42 2.09 -17.43
CA ILE A 85 -2.12 1.45 -17.16
C ILE A 85 -1.74 1.58 -15.67
N SER A 86 -1.89 2.77 -15.08
CA SER A 86 -1.59 2.97 -13.65
C SER A 86 -2.52 2.17 -12.73
N ILE A 87 -3.82 2.08 -13.03
CA ILE A 87 -4.76 1.25 -12.27
C ILE A 87 -4.39 -0.23 -12.40
N ALA A 88 -4.11 -0.70 -13.62
CA ALA A 88 -3.73 -2.08 -13.88
C ALA A 88 -2.44 -2.47 -13.12
N LEU A 89 -1.42 -1.60 -13.13
CA LEU A 89 -0.19 -1.80 -12.36
C LEU A 89 -0.46 -1.90 -10.85
N TYR A 90 -1.36 -1.08 -10.32
CA TYR A 90 -1.73 -1.14 -8.90
C TYR A 90 -2.44 -2.44 -8.55
N ILE A 91 -3.35 -2.92 -9.39
CA ILE A 91 -4.04 -4.20 -9.20
C ILE A 91 -3.03 -5.35 -9.20
N VAL A 92 -2.07 -5.34 -10.14
CA VAL A 92 -1.00 -6.35 -10.18
C VAL A 92 -0.15 -6.32 -8.91
N LEU A 93 0.25 -5.14 -8.44
CA LEU A 93 1.03 -5.00 -7.21
C LEU A 93 0.26 -5.48 -5.96
N ILE A 94 -1.04 -5.19 -5.88
CA ILE A 94 -1.93 -5.74 -4.84
C ILE A 94 -1.96 -7.26 -4.90
N GLY A 95 -2.11 -7.84 -6.11
CA GLY A 95 -2.09 -9.29 -6.31
C GLY A 95 -0.78 -9.94 -5.88
N ILE A 96 0.36 -9.30 -6.15
CA ILE A 96 1.68 -9.74 -5.69
C ILE A 96 1.73 -9.69 -4.15
N GLY A 97 1.27 -8.60 -3.53
CA GLY A 97 1.21 -8.46 -2.07
C GLY A 97 0.37 -9.56 -1.41
N ILE A 98 -0.84 -9.81 -1.92
CA ILE A 98 -1.73 -10.89 -1.44
C ILE A 98 -1.05 -12.26 -1.59
N SER A 99 -0.36 -12.49 -2.71
CA SER A 99 0.36 -13.76 -2.94
C SER A 99 1.48 -13.97 -1.92
N ARG A 100 2.17 -12.89 -1.50
CA ARG A 100 3.25 -12.96 -0.49
C ARG A 100 2.75 -13.25 0.92
N ILE A 101 1.52 -12.84 1.24
CA ILE A 101 0.86 -13.07 2.55
C ILE A 101 0.34 -14.52 2.69
N GLY A 102 0.44 -15.36 1.65
CA GLY A 102 -0.05 -16.75 1.65
C GLY A 102 -1.33 -16.94 0.83
N GLY A 103 -1.71 -15.94 0.03
CA GLY A 103 -2.80 -16.01 -0.93
C GLY A 103 -4.09 -15.33 -0.49
N LEU A 104 -5.05 -15.28 -1.42
CA LEU A 104 -6.30 -14.55 -1.25
C LEU A 104 -7.18 -15.09 -0.12
N SER A 105 -7.18 -16.41 0.09
CA SER A 105 -7.96 -17.07 1.15
C SER A 105 -7.52 -16.63 2.55
N VAL A 106 -6.21 -16.55 2.80
CA VAL A 106 -5.63 -16.08 4.06
C VAL A 106 -5.96 -14.61 4.29
N TYR A 107 -5.78 -13.77 3.26
CA TYR A 107 -6.09 -12.34 3.34
C TYR A 107 -7.57 -12.07 3.67
N LEU A 108 -8.51 -12.75 3.00
CA LEU A 108 -9.95 -12.56 3.24
C LEU A 108 -10.39 -13.05 4.62
N LYS A 109 -9.79 -14.13 5.11
CA LYS A 109 -10.03 -14.65 6.46
C LYS A 109 -9.51 -13.71 7.54
N ASP A 110 -8.28 -13.22 7.41
CA ASP A 110 -7.62 -12.44 8.47
C ASP A 110 -8.03 -10.96 8.49
N VAL A 111 -8.41 -10.39 7.34
CA VAL A 111 -8.85 -8.97 7.24
C VAL A 111 -10.36 -8.82 7.39
N PHE A 112 -11.12 -9.63 6.66
CA PHE A 112 -12.57 -9.45 6.55
C PHE A 112 -13.37 -10.49 7.33
N ASN A 113 -12.70 -11.45 7.98
CA ASN A 113 -13.34 -12.55 8.71
C ASN A 113 -14.33 -13.36 7.85
N VAL A 114 -14.10 -13.40 6.53
CA VAL A 114 -14.90 -14.17 5.58
C VAL A 114 -14.26 -15.55 5.42
N ARG A 115 -14.99 -16.62 5.75
CA ARG A 115 -14.57 -17.99 5.41
C ARG A 115 -15.05 -18.30 3.99
N ILE A 116 -14.10 -18.64 3.12
CA ILE A 116 -14.33 -19.27 1.81
C ILE A 116 -13.89 -20.72 1.92
#